data_AF-A0A957MYD5-F1
#
_entry.id   AF-A0A957MYD5-F1
#
_cell.length_a   1.000
_cell.length_b   1.000
_cell.length_c   1.000
_cell.angle_alpha   90.00
_cell.angle_beta   90.00
_cell.angle_gamma   90.00
#
_symmetry.space_group_name_H-M   'P 1'
#
loop_
_entity.id
_entity.type
_entity.pdbx_description
1 polymer ?
#
loop_
_entity_poly.entity_id
_entity_poly.type
_entity_poly.pdbx_seq_one_letter_code
_entity_poly.pdbx_strand_id
1 'polypeptide(L)'
;GAAFLYVFFTNLHDRWWAAIPGFTLMGLAATVFYSRFAPPIISGMTGAVFLGSIGAGFLAIFFTNPRRWWALIPGGALFSVAGVAALDALPFAFINPGSLLFIGLGATFGVLGLMSTYLGQNLRWAYIPAAILLVLGLVIVTPFVGMLGWVWPLALIGAGAYLVLRRSGARDLPVPAQPHGATPQPPVWYSDTGSVVDGESVVVSAADFQPNEVEVSKQEPVAAEPAALR
;
A
#
# COMPACT_ATOMS: atom_id res chain seq x y z
N GLY A 1 5.44 -8.56 32.28
CA GLY A 1 4.12 -7.94 32.42
C GLY A 1 4.05 -7.08 33.66
N ALA A 2 3.85 -7.70 34.83
CA ALA A 2 3.60 -6.99 36.10
C ALA A 2 4.59 -5.88 36.44
N ALA A 3 5.90 -6.09 36.29
CA ALA A 3 6.91 -5.05 36.55
C ALA A 3 6.74 -3.81 35.65
N PHE A 4 6.41 -3.99 34.37
CA PHE A 4 6.15 -2.88 33.44
C PHE A 4 4.83 -2.18 33.74
N LEU A 5 3.77 -2.91 34.10
CA LEU A 5 2.51 -2.30 34.56
C LEU A 5 2.74 -1.52 35.86
N TYR A 6 3.56 -2.02 36.78
CA TYR A 6 3.91 -1.32 38.01
C TYR A 6 4.66 0.00 37.71
N VAL A 7 5.62 -0.03 36.79
CA VAL A 7 6.32 1.19 36.32
C VAL A 7 5.36 2.17 35.63
N PHE A 8 4.37 1.67 34.88
CA PHE A 8 3.33 2.48 34.26
C PHE A 8 2.42 3.14 35.31
N PHE A 9 1.95 2.39 36.31
CA PHE A 9 1.08 2.92 37.37
C PHE A 9 1.78 3.83 38.38
N THR A 10 3.11 3.73 38.50
CA THR A 10 3.88 4.62 39.39
C THR A 10 4.20 5.96 38.74
N ASN A 11 4.29 6.03 37.41
CA ASN A 11 4.60 7.27 36.67
C ASN A 11 3.80 7.34 35.35
N LEU A 12 2.48 7.50 35.48
CA LEU A 12 1.52 7.49 34.37
C LEU A 12 1.82 8.53 33.28
N HIS A 13 2.31 9.70 33.70
CA HIS A 13 2.49 10.83 32.79
C HIS A 13 3.78 10.70 31.96
N ASP A 14 4.89 10.30 32.59
CA ASP A 14 6.22 10.26 31.97
C ASP A 14 6.55 8.90 31.33
N ARG A 15 6.07 7.79 31.89
CA ARG A 15 6.44 6.42 31.49
C ARG A 15 5.34 5.69 30.75
N TRP A 16 4.60 6.41 29.92
CA TRP A 16 3.51 5.88 29.11
C TRP A 16 3.93 4.74 28.17
N TRP A 17 5.18 4.77 27.71
CA TRP A 17 5.74 3.73 26.85
C TRP A 17 5.72 2.35 27.52
N ALA A 18 5.73 2.27 28.86
CA ALA A 18 5.73 1.01 29.61
C ALA A 18 4.40 0.25 29.52
N ALA A 19 3.31 0.92 29.13
CA ALA A 19 2.03 0.26 28.91
C ALA A 19 2.12 -0.78 27.78
N ILE A 20 2.73 -0.43 26.64
CA ILE A 20 2.81 -1.32 25.48
C ILE A 20 3.47 -2.68 25.83
N PRO A 21 4.73 -2.74 26.30
CA PRO A 21 5.37 -4.00 26.69
C PRO A 21 4.71 -4.64 27.91
N GLY A 22 4.10 -3.85 28.80
CA GLY A 22 3.37 -4.35 29.95
C GLY A 22 2.17 -5.20 29.53
N PHE A 23 1.31 -4.62 28.70
CA PHE A 23 0.09 -5.24 28.20
C PHE A 23 0.36 -6.35 27.17
N THR A 24 1.41 -6.24 26.35
CA THR A 24 1.79 -7.35 25.43
C THR A 24 2.22 -8.59 26.20
N LEU A 25 3.07 -8.44 27.22
CA LEU A 25 3.50 -9.55 28.08
C LEU A 25 2.35 -10.11 28.91
N MET A 26 1.42 -9.24 29.36
CA MET A 26 0.21 -9.68 30.03
C MET A 26 -0.69 -10.47 29.07
N GLY A 27 -0.81 -10.03 27.83
CA GLY A 27 -1.53 -10.73 26.77
C GLY A 27 -0.95 -12.10 26.47
N LEU A 28 0.38 -12.22 26.40
CA LEU A 28 1.03 -13.54 26.24
C LEU A 28 0.79 -14.46 27.43
N ALA A 29 0.84 -13.94 28.66
CA ALA A 29 0.49 -14.74 29.83
C ALA A 29 -0.97 -15.19 29.78
N ALA A 30 -1.88 -14.29 29.38
CA ALA A 30 -3.29 -14.58 29.21
C ALA A 30 -3.54 -15.62 28.10
N THR A 31 -2.82 -15.57 26.99
CA THR A 31 -2.99 -16.55 25.90
C THR A 31 -2.50 -17.94 26.30
N VAL A 32 -1.39 -18.04 27.04
CA VAL A 32 -0.90 -19.32 27.57
C VAL A 32 -1.85 -19.88 28.63
N PHE A 33 -2.41 -19.02 29.48
CA PHE A 33 -3.42 -19.44 30.43
C PHE A 33 -4.68 -19.93 29.70
N TYR A 34 -5.15 -19.15 28.74
CA TYR A 34 -6.33 -19.47 27.95
C TYR A 34 -6.16 -20.78 27.18
N SER A 35 -5.02 -21.00 26.52
CA SER A 35 -4.79 -22.23 25.76
C SER A 35 -4.79 -23.50 26.63
N ARG A 36 -4.49 -23.39 27.94
CA ARG A 36 -4.52 -24.52 28.87
C ARG A 36 -5.90 -24.80 29.47
N PHE A 37 -6.71 -23.76 29.67
CA PHE A 37 -7.98 -23.87 30.40
C PHE A 37 -9.23 -23.65 29.53
N ALA A 38 -9.07 -23.26 28.27
CA ALA A 38 -10.21 -22.96 27.39
C ALA A 38 -10.98 -24.23 26.99
N PRO A 39 -12.33 -24.21 27.06
CA PRO A 39 -13.18 -25.20 26.43
C PRO A 39 -12.90 -25.34 24.91
N PRO A 40 -13.09 -26.53 24.32
CA PRO A 40 -12.81 -26.77 22.90
C PRO A 40 -13.51 -25.78 21.95
N ILE A 41 -14.74 -25.38 22.28
CA ILE A 41 -15.56 -24.44 21.49
C ILE A 41 -14.95 -23.04 21.36
N ILE A 42 -14.12 -22.61 22.31
CA ILE A 42 -13.53 -21.26 22.31
C ILE A 42 -12.01 -21.28 22.20
N SER A 43 -11.42 -22.45 21.95
CA SER A 43 -9.97 -22.66 21.87
C SER A 43 -9.27 -21.79 20.82
N GLY A 44 -9.98 -21.38 19.76
CA GLY A 44 -9.47 -20.49 18.70
C GLY A 44 -9.31 -19.01 19.08
N MET A 45 -9.81 -18.56 20.23
CA MET A 45 -9.83 -17.13 20.58
C MET A 45 -8.48 -16.58 21.08
N THR A 46 -7.41 -17.38 21.09
CA THR A 46 -6.08 -16.95 21.56
C THR A 46 -5.58 -15.71 20.83
N GLY A 47 -5.79 -15.64 19.51
CA GLY A 47 -5.44 -14.45 18.70
C GLY A 47 -6.21 -13.20 19.15
N ALA A 48 -7.51 -13.32 19.42
CA ALA A 48 -8.34 -12.23 19.91
C ALA A 48 -7.89 -11.74 21.29
N VAL A 49 -7.58 -12.66 22.21
CA VAL A 49 -7.07 -12.32 23.55
C VAL A 49 -5.73 -11.59 23.46
N PHE A 50 -4.83 -12.06 22.59
CA PHE A 50 -3.53 -11.42 22.41
C PHE A 50 -3.67 -10.01 21.84
N LEU A 51 -4.37 -9.85 20.71
CA LEU A 51 -4.55 -8.55 20.06
C LEU A 51 -5.35 -7.58 20.94
N GLY A 52 -6.39 -8.07 21.61
CA GLY A 52 -7.19 -7.30 22.55
C GLY A 52 -6.36 -6.79 23.72
N SER A 53 -5.40 -7.58 24.21
CA SER A 53 -4.48 -7.15 25.27
C SER A 53 -3.55 -6.02 24.80
N ILE A 54 -3.01 -6.12 23.58
CA ILE A 54 -2.19 -5.03 23.02
C ILE A 54 -3.04 -3.77 22.81
N GLY A 55 -4.25 -3.92 22.27
CA GLY A 55 -5.21 -2.83 22.10
C GLY A 55 -5.55 -2.14 23.42
N ALA A 56 -5.76 -2.93 24.49
CA ALA A 56 -5.97 -2.41 25.84
C ALA A 56 -4.77 -1.58 26.35
N GLY A 57 -3.54 -1.93 25.98
CA GLY A 57 -2.36 -1.11 26.31
C GLY A 57 -2.38 0.27 25.67
N PHE A 58 -2.80 0.38 24.41
CA PHE A 58 -2.98 1.67 23.75
C PHE A 58 -4.16 2.46 24.31
N LEU A 59 -5.28 1.80 24.61
CA LEU A 59 -6.42 2.44 25.28
C LEU A 59 -6.05 2.95 26.67
N ALA A 60 -5.23 2.21 27.42
CA ALA A 60 -4.73 2.66 28.72
C ALA A 60 -3.88 3.94 28.60
N ILE A 61 -3.06 4.07 27.55
CA ILE A 61 -2.31 5.31 27.24
C ILE A 61 -3.27 6.46 26.98
N PHE A 62 -4.32 6.22 26.18
CA PHE A 62 -5.33 7.23 25.84
C PHE A 62 -6.11 7.71 27.08
N PHE A 63 -6.61 6.79 27.91
CA PHE A 63 -7.35 7.16 29.14
C PHE A 63 -6.48 7.88 30.17
N THR A 64 -5.20 7.53 30.24
CA THR A 64 -4.25 8.17 31.13
C THR A 64 -3.95 9.60 30.73
N ASN A 65 -3.79 9.87 29.43
CA ASN A 65 -3.54 11.20 28.93
C ASN A 65 -4.25 11.43 27.59
N PRO A 66 -5.46 12.03 27.61
CA PRO A 66 -6.25 12.27 26.39
C PRO A 66 -5.54 13.16 25.37
N ARG A 67 -4.53 13.95 25.80
CA ARG A 67 -3.71 14.73 24.84
C ARG A 67 -2.99 13.84 23.83
N ARG A 68 -2.78 12.56 24.15
CA ARG A 68 -2.22 11.53 23.25
C ARG A 68 -3.33 10.84 22.46
N TRP A 69 -4.15 11.63 21.76
CA TRP A 69 -5.26 11.16 20.93
C TRP A 69 -4.82 10.13 19.87
N TRP A 70 -3.56 10.20 19.44
CA TRP A 70 -2.98 9.25 18.48
C TRP A 70 -3.08 7.80 18.95
N ALA A 71 -3.09 7.51 20.26
CA ALA A 71 -3.13 6.15 20.79
C ALA A 71 -4.50 5.47 20.60
N LEU A 72 -5.56 6.26 20.41
CA LEU A 72 -6.91 5.73 20.17
C LEU A 72 -7.01 5.01 18.82
N ILE A 73 -6.29 5.50 17.79
CA ILE A 73 -6.31 4.92 16.44
C ILE A 73 -5.73 3.49 16.42
N PRO A 74 -4.48 3.23 16.83
CA PRO A 74 -3.93 1.88 16.86
C PRO A 74 -4.63 1.01 17.91
N GLY A 75 -5.06 1.59 19.03
CA GLY A 75 -5.82 0.86 20.06
C GLY A 75 -7.17 0.35 19.54
N GLY A 76 -7.96 1.22 18.89
CA GLY A 76 -9.23 0.85 18.28
C GLY A 76 -9.09 -0.07 17.06
N ALA A 77 -8.03 0.11 16.26
CA ALA A 77 -7.72 -0.81 15.17
C ALA A 77 -7.41 -2.23 15.69
N LEU A 78 -6.55 -2.35 16.70
CA LEU A 78 -6.25 -3.63 17.34
C LEU A 78 -7.49 -4.25 17.98
N PHE A 79 -8.36 -3.44 18.59
CA PHE A 79 -9.62 -3.93 19.14
C PHE A 79 -10.58 -4.44 18.06
N SER A 80 -10.62 -3.77 16.90
CA SER A 80 -11.42 -4.19 15.76
C SER A 80 -10.91 -5.53 15.22
N VAL A 81 -9.59 -5.68 15.03
CA VAL A 81 -8.99 -6.95 14.57
C VAL A 81 -9.15 -8.05 15.63
N ALA A 82 -9.07 -7.72 16.92
CA ALA A 82 -9.36 -8.67 17.99
C ALA A 82 -10.82 -9.17 17.94
N GLY A 83 -11.78 -8.27 17.68
CA GLY A 83 -13.18 -8.63 17.48
C GLY A 83 -13.37 -9.52 16.25
N VAL A 84 -12.67 -9.24 15.15
CA VAL A 84 -12.66 -10.06 13.94
C VAL A 84 -12.14 -11.47 14.25
N ALA A 85 -11.00 -11.57 14.93
CA ALA A 85 -10.43 -12.86 15.34
C ALA A 85 -11.34 -13.62 16.31
N ALA A 86 -12.05 -12.92 17.21
CA ALA A 86 -13.00 -13.53 18.13
C ALA A 86 -14.22 -14.08 17.40
N LEU A 87 -14.74 -13.33 16.42
CA LEU A 87 -15.88 -13.74 15.61
C LEU A 87 -15.53 -14.93 14.72
N ASP A 88 -14.36 -14.90 14.08
CA ASP A 88 -13.86 -15.99 13.22
C ASP A 88 -13.63 -17.30 13.99
N ALA A 89 -13.28 -17.19 15.28
CA ALA A 89 -13.15 -18.35 16.15
C ALA A 89 -14.50 -19.00 16.52
N LEU A 90 -15.64 -18.33 16.29
CA LEU A 90 -16.96 -18.87 16.59
C LEU A 90 -17.56 -19.57 15.36
N PRO A 91 -17.91 -20.87 15.45
CA PRO A 91 -18.39 -21.65 14.30
C PRO A 91 -19.76 -21.21 13.74
N PHE A 92 -20.47 -20.30 14.43
CA PHE A 92 -21.80 -19.83 14.06
C PHE A 92 -21.81 -18.36 13.59
N ALA A 93 -20.65 -17.83 13.18
CA ALA A 93 -20.57 -16.45 12.71
C ALA A 93 -21.22 -16.28 11.33
N PHE A 94 -22.46 -15.77 11.31
CA PHE A 94 -23.16 -15.38 10.07
C PHE A 94 -22.74 -14.00 9.53
N ILE A 95 -21.91 -13.27 10.27
CA ILE A 95 -21.49 -11.90 9.95
C ILE A 95 -20.14 -11.95 9.22
N ASN A 96 -20.01 -11.20 8.13
CA ASN A 96 -18.76 -11.11 7.39
C ASN A 96 -17.64 -10.48 8.27
N PRO A 97 -16.51 -11.16 8.53
CA PRO A 97 -15.46 -10.62 9.40
C PRO A 97 -14.91 -9.28 8.91
N GLY A 98 -14.85 -9.08 7.59
CA GLY A 98 -14.41 -7.80 7.00
C GLY A 98 -15.32 -6.64 7.40
N SER A 99 -16.63 -6.86 7.45
CA SER A 99 -17.58 -5.81 7.86
C SER A 99 -17.34 -5.34 9.30
N LEU A 100 -17.03 -6.27 10.21
CA LEU A 100 -16.74 -5.95 11.60
C LEU A 100 -15.47 -5.10 11.72
N LEU A 101 -14.45 -5.37 10.92
CA LEU A 101 -13.24 -4.55 10.83
C LEU A 101 -13.58 -3.12 10.43
N PHE A 102 -14.28 -2.94 9.30
CA PHE A 102 -14.60 -1.63 8.76
C PHE A 102 -15.50 -0.82 9.69
N ILE A 103 -16.51 -1.47 10.28
CA ILE A 103 -17.38 -0.85 11.29
C ILE A 103 -16.58 -0.47 12.54
N GLY A 104 -15.70 -1.33 13.03
CA GLY A 104 -14.86 -1.06 14.19
C GLY A 104 -13.87 0.10 13.97
N LEU A 105 -13.23 0.16 12.80
CA LEU A 105 -12.40 1.30 12.43
C LEU A 105 -13.22 2.58 12.26
N GLY A 106 -14.39 2.50 11.59
CA GLY A 106 -15.31 3.63 11.43
C GLY A 106 -15.77 4.18 12.78
N ALA A 107 -16.09 3.31 13.74
CA ALA A 107 -16.41 3.67 15.11
C ALA A 107 -15.22 4.32 15.81
N THR A 108 -13.99 3.81 15.64
CA THR A 108 -12.77 4.38 16.22
C THR A 108 -12.54 5.82 15.74
N PHE A 109 -12.65 6.06 14.43
CA PHE A 109 -12.54 7.42 13.86
C PHE A 109 -13.74 8.30 14.25
N GLY A 110 -14.93 7.73 14.40
CA GLY A 110 -16.12 8.44 14.89
C GLY A 110 -15.95 8.93 16.32
N VAL A 111 -15.45 8.07 17.21
CA VAL A 111 -15.09 8.45 18.58
C VAL A 111 -13.99 9.51 18.58
N LEU A 112 -12.97 9.37 17.73
CA LEU A 112 -11.91 10.38 17.58
C LEU A 112 -12.48 11.74 17.15
N GLY A 113 -13.41 11.75 16.19
CA GLY A 113 -14.11 12.96 15.74
C GLY A 113 -14.97 13.58 16.84
N LEU A 114 -15.69 12.78 17.63
CA LEU A 114 -16.45 13.26 18.79
C LEU A 114 -15.52 13.86 19.86
N MET A 115 -14.37 13.22 20.08
CA MET A 115 -13.36 13.68 21.02
C MET A 115 -12.70 15.00 20.60
N SER A 116 -12.70 15.34 19.30
CA SER A 116 -12.31 16.66 18.78
C SER A 116 -12.97 17.79 19.56
N THR A 117 -14.26 17.66 19.83
CA THR A 117 -15.07 18.67 20.53
C THR A 117 -14.69 18.78 22.00
N TYR A 118 -14.38 17.64 22.65
CA TYR A 118 -14.01 17.60 24.07
C TYR A 118 -12.56 18.05 24.34
N LEU A 119 -11.63 17.76 23.44
CA LEU A 119 -10.20 18.09 23.60
C LEU A 119 -9.84 19.49 23.09
N GLY A 120 -10.76 20.17 22.41
CA GLY A 120 -10.49 21.47 21.78
C GLY A 120 -9.43 21.40 20.68
N GLN A 121 -9.12 20.20 20.16
CA GLN A 121 -8.20 20.00 19.04
C GLN A 121 -9.01 19.84 17.75
N ASN A 122 -8.47 20.33 16.63
CA ASN A 122 -9.14 20.24 15.32
C ASN A 122 -8.95 18.85 14.70
N LEU A 123 -9.63 17.83 15.24
CA LEU A 123 -9.66 16.45 14.76
C LEU A 123 -10.90 16.18 13.88
N ARG A 124 -11.56 17.23 13.37
CA ARG A 124 -12.78 17.12 12.54
C ARG A 124 -12.53 16.37 11.23
N TRP A 125 -11.27 16.27 10.80
CA TRP A 125 -10.88 15.47 9.64
C TRP A 125 -11.29 13.99 9.80
N ALA A 126 -11.39 13.48 11.04
CA ALA A 126 -11.68 12.08 11.32
C ALA A 126 -13.12 11.66 10.97
N TYR A 127 -14.05 12.60 10.83
CA TYR A 127 -15.44 12.29 10.44
C TYR A 127 -15.54 11.76 9.01
N ILE A 128 -14.70 12.26 8.11
CA ILE A 128 -14.68 11.83 6.70
C ILE A 128 -14.31 10.34 6.59
N PRO A 129 -13.16 9.85 7.12
CA PRO A 129 -12.85 8.44 7.08
C PRO A 129 -13.83 7.61 7.93
N ALA A 130 -14.33 8.13 9.06
CA ALA A 130 -15.35 7.43 9.85
C ALA A 130 -16.61 7.12 9.02
N ALA A 131 -17.13 8.12 8.30
CA ALA A 131 -18.31 7.96 7.46
C ALA A 131 -18.06 6.98 6.32
N ILE A 132 -16.94 7.10 5.62
CA ILE A 132 -16.58 6.19 4.50
C ILE A 132 -16.47 4.75 5.01
N LEU A 133 -15.77 4.51 6.11
CA LEU A 133 -15.56 3.19 6.68
C LEU A 133 -16.86 2.57 7.20
N LEU A 134 -17.74 3.36 7.82
CA LEU A 134 -19.06 2.88 8.26
C LEU A 134 -19.95 2.51 7.08
N VAL A 135 -19.98 3.33 6.03
CA VAL A 135 -20.73 3.02 4.81
C VAL A 135 -20.20 1.74 4.16
N LEU A 136 -18.88 1.60 4.00
CA LEU A 136 -18.27 0.38 3.49
C LEU A 136 -18.59 -0.83 4.36
N GLY A 137 -18.43 -0.71 5.68
CA GLY A 137 -18.75 -1.76 6.62
C GLY A 137 -20.21 -2.21 6.52
N LEU A 138 -21.14 -1.27 6.45
CA LEU A 138 -22.58 -1.54 6.29
C LEU A 138 -22.89 -2.21 4.95
N VAL A 139 -22.27 -1.75 3.86
CA VAL A 139 -22.42 -2.38 2.53
C VAL A 139 -21.89 -3.83 2.58
N ILE A 140 -20.75 -4.08 3.23
CA ILE A 140 -20.15 -5.41 3.32
C ILE A 140 -20.95 -6.38 4.19
N VAL A 141 -21.67 -5.88 5.22
CA VAL A 141 -22.61 -6.72 6.00
C VAL A 141 -23.69 -7.31 5.12
N THR A 142 -24.12 -6.60 4.07
CA THR A 142 -25.22 -7.08 3.23
C THR A 142 -24.76 -8.25 2.35
N PRO A 143 -25.59 -9.31 2.18
CA PRO A 143 -25.24 -10.47 1.34
C PRO A 143 -25.13 -10.12 -0.16
N PHE A 144 -25.45 -8.87 -0.55
CA PHE A 144 -25.39 -8.37 -1.92
C PHE A 144 -23.97 -8.14 -2.45
N VAL A 145 -22.92 -8.23 -1.61
CA VAL A 145 -21.51 -8.12 -2.05
C VAL A 145 -21.16 -9.15 -3.12
N GLY A 146 -21.79 -10.34 -3.10
CA GLY A 146 -21.61 -11.35 -4.14
C GLY A 146 -21.92 -10.82 -5.55
N MET A 147 -22.86 -9.87 -5.69
CA MET A 147 -23.24 -9.25 -6.97
C MET A 147 -22.23 -8.19 -7.42
N LEU A 148 -21.60 -7.46 -6.49
CA LEU A 148 -20.49 -6.54 -6.82
C LEU A 148 -19.26 -7.30 -7.33
N GLY A 149 -19.09 -8.55 -6.92
CA GLY A 149 -18.07 -9.45 -7.46
C GLY A 149 -18.16 -9.66 -8.97
N TRP A 150 -19.33 -9.40 -9.59
CA TRP A 150 -19.52 -9.50 -11.05
C TRP A 150 -19.06 -8.26 -11.81
N VAL A 151 -18.84 -7.13 -11.13
CA VAL A 151 -18.40 -5.88 -11.77
C VAL A 151 -17.05 -6.06 -12.44
N TRP A 152 -16.10 -6.72 -11.78
CA TRP A 152 -14.77 -7.01 -12.32
C TRP A 152 -14.81 -7.98 -13.52
N PRO A 153 -15.48 -9.16 -13.43
CA PRO A 153 -15.72 -10.03 -14.57
C PRO A 153 -16.39 -9.31 -15.75
N LEU A 154 -17.46 -8.53 -15.54
CA LEU A 154 -18.13 -7.79 -16.61
C LEU A 154 -17.21 -6.74 -17.24
N ALA A 155 -16.43 -6.01 -16.44
CA ALA A 155 -15.48 -5.02 -16.92
C ALA A 155 -14.36 -5.68 -17.75
N LEU A 156 -13.85 -6.84 -17.31
CA LEU A 156 -12.86 -7.62 -18.06
C LEU A 156 -13.43 -8.21 -19.35
N ILE A 157 -14.66 -8.74 -19.32
CA ILE A 157 -15.37 -9.22 -20.51
C ILE A 157 -15.58 -8.07 -21.50
N GLY A 158 -16.02 -6.91 -21.02
CA GLY A 158 -16.20 -5.71 -21.83
C GLY A 158 -14.89 -5.17 -22.41
N ALA A 159 -13.83 -5.12 -21.62
CA ALA A 159 -12.49 -4.71 -22.08
C ALA A 159 -11.93 -5.71 -23.11
N GLY A 160 -12.15 -7.02 -22.91
CA GLY A 160 -11.79 -8.06 -23.87
C GLY A 160 -12.56 -7.91 -25.18
N ALA A 161 -13.88 -7.73 -25.12
CA ALA A 161 -14.70 -7.48 -26.30
C ALA A 161 -14.28 -6.20 -27.03
N TYR A 162 -13.98 -5.13 -26.30
CA TYR A 162 -13.50 -3.86 -26.85
C TYR A 162 -12.16 -4.00 -27.58
N LEU A 163 -11.20 -4.75 -27.02
CA LEU A 163 -9.90 -5.00 -27.66
C LEU A 163 -10.02 -5.82 -28.94
N VAL A 164 -10.91 -6.82 -28.97
CA VAL A 164 -11.17 -7.63 -30.18
C VAL A 164 -11.79 -6.78 -31.28
N LEU A 165 -12.78 -5.96 -30.93
CA LEU A 165 -13.44 -5.05 -31.89
C LEU A 165 -12.49 -3.97 -32.41
N ARG A 166 -11.58 -3.48 -31.56
CA ARG A 166 -10.56 -2.49 -31.94
C ARG A 166 -9.50 -3.06 -32.90
N ARG A 167 -9.22 -4.37 -32.86
CA ARG A 167 -8.21 -5.00 -33.73
C ARG A 167 -8.75 -5.37 -35.12
N SER A 168 -10.06 -5.57 -35.26
CA SER A 168 -10.67 -5.97 -36.54
C SER A 168 -10.69 -4.88 -37.61
N GLY A 169 -10.26 -3.64 -37.30
CA GLY A 169 -10.24 -2.50 -38.24
C GLY A 169 -8.93 -2.26 -38.99
N ALA A 170 -7.91 -3.12 -38.85
CA ALA A 170 -6.64 -3.00 -39.57
C ALA A 170 -6.42 -4.19 -40.52
N ARG A 171 -7.37 -4.40 -41.44
CA ARG A 171 -7.15 -5.26 -42.61
C ARG A 171 -7.04 -4.38 -43.84
N ASP A 172 -6.00 -4.66 -44.60
CA ASP A 172 -5.63 -4.12 -45.91
C ASP A 172 -5.02 -2.71 -45.88
N LEU A 173 -3.71 -2.65 -45.65
CA LEU A 173 -2.90 -1.59 -46.25
C LEU A 173 -2.57 -2.05 -47.69
N PRO A 174 -3.03 -1.36 -48.74
CA PRO A 174 -2.45 -1.50 -50.06
C PRO A 174 -0.93 -1.28 -49.97
N VAL A 175 -0.15 -2.27 -50.39
CA VAL A 175 1.31 -2.13 -50.52
C VAL A 175 1.55 -1.02 -51.55
N PRO A 176 2.14 0.13 -51.17
CA PRO A 176 2.52 1.14 -52.15
C PRO A 176 3.54 0.49 -53.08
N ALA A 177 3.34 0.63 -54.40
CA ALA A 177 4.36 0.25 -55.37
C ALA A 177 5.68 0.92 -54.95
N GLN A 178 6.70 0.13 -54.61
CA GLN A 178 8.00 0.69 -54.28
C GLN A 178 8.50 1.47 -55.49
N PRO A 179 8.74 2.80 -55.37
CA PRO A 179 9.48 3.51 -56.40
C PRO A 179 10.86 2.86 -56.47
N HIS A 180 11.20 2.33 -57.64
CA HIS A 180 12.51 1.77 -57.89
C HIS A 180 13.56 2.86 -57.60
N GLY A 181 14.45 2.58 -56.65
CA GLY A 181 15.76 3.21 -56.48
C GLY A 181 15.81 4.74 -56.51
N ALA A 182 15.44 5.39 -55.39
CA ALA A 182 16.19 6.56 -54.97
C ALA A 182 17.25 6.06 -53.99
N THR A 183 18.51 6.13 -54.38
CA THR A 183 19.65 5.88 -53.50
C THR A 183 19.49 6.70 -52.21
N PRO A 184 19.77 6.14 -51.01
CA PRO A 184 19.74 6.93 -49.79
C PRO A 184 20.71 8.11 -49.94
N GLN A 185 20.20 9.33 -49.95
CA GLN A 185 21.07 10.49 -49.81
C GLN A 185 21.65 10.44 -48.38
N PRO A 186 22.98 10.46 -48.21
CA PRO A 186 23.58 10.51 -46.89
C PRO A 186 23.13 11.80 -46.18
N PRO A 187 23.05 11.79 -44.84
CA PRO A 187 22.58 12.93 -44.09
C PRO A 187 23.47 14.15 -44.31
N VAL A 188 22.90 15.35 -44.26
CA VAL A 188 23.53 16.66 -44.58
C VAL A 188 24.80 17.00 -43.78
N TRP A 189 25.14 16.22 -42.76
CA TRP A 189 26.38 16.35 -41.99
C TRP A 189 27.52 15.46 -42.50
N TYR A 190 27.29 14.62 -43.52
CA TYR A 190 28.33 13.87 -44.22
C TYR A 190 28.97 14.78 -45.27
N SER A 191 29.97 15.57 -44.87
CA SER A 191 30.82 16.28 -45.82
C SER A 191 31.78 15.28 -46.46
N ASP A 192 31.71 15.14 -47.79
CA ASP A 192 32.76 14.51 -48.60
C ASP A 192 34.02 15.39 -48.52
N THR A 193 34.71 15.32 -47.38
CA THR A 193 36.02 15.91 -47.22
C THR A 193 37.02 14.90 -47.73
N GLY A 194 37.25 14.93 -49.04
CA GLY A 194 38.50 14.43 -49.61
C GLY A 194 39.64 15.17 -48.92
N SER A 195 40.23 14.56 -47.90
CA SER A 195 41.46 15.04 -47.30
C SER A 195 42.57 14.79 -48.31
N VAL A 196 43.00 15.86 -49.00
CA VAL A 196 44.19 15.82 -49.85
C VAL A 196 45.41 15.71 -48.95
N VAL A 197 45.95 14.50 -48.83
CA VAL A 197 47.31 14.28 -48.32
C VAL A 197 48.15 13.94 -49.53
N ASP A 198 49.15 14.79 -49.79
CA ASP A 198 50.19 14.58 -50.81
C ASP A 198 49.71 14.28 -52.24
N GLY A 199 48.64 14.97 -52.67
CA GLY A 199 48.34 15.13 -54.09
C GLY A 199 47.74 13.91 -54.82
N GLU A 200 47.37 12.84 -54.12
CA GLU A 200 46.66 11.71 -54.71
C GLU A 200 45.32 11.47 -53.99
N SER A 201 44.21 11.58 -54.72
CA SER A 201 42.85 11.42 -54.19
C SER A 201 42.44 9.95 -54.19
N VAL A 202 42.35 9.32 -53.01
CA VAL A 202 41.70 8.01 -52.87
C VAL A 202 40.23 8.23 -52.51
N VAL A 203 39.33 7.90 -53.43
CA VAL A 203 37.89 7.98 -53.24
C VAL A 203 37.41 6.71 -52.53
N VAL A 204 37.02 6.81 -51.26
CA VAL A 204 36.34 5.71 -50.56
C VAL A 204 34.85 5.79 -50.90
N SER A 205 34.41 4.91 -51.78
CA SER A 205 33.02 4.81 -52.24
C SER A 205 32.11 4.15 -51.21
N ALA A 206 30.83 4.54 -51.20
CA ALA A 206 29.78 4.34 -50.18
C ALA A 206 29.33 2.88 -49.89
N ALA A 207 30.21 1.88 -50.00
CA ALA A 207 29.87 0.47 -49.82
C ALA A 207 29.87 -0.02 -48.36
N ASP A 208 30.53 0.68 -47.42
CA ASP A 208 30.83 0.14 -46.07
C ASP A 208 29.84 0.47 -44.95
N PHE A 209 28.64 0.98 -45.25
CA PHE A 209 27.67 1.31 -44.20
C PHE A 209 26.98 0.04 -43.65
N GLN A 210 27.47 -0.46 -42.51
CA GLN A 210 26.87 -1.57 -41.73
C GLN A 210 26.07 -1.02 -40.53
N PRO A 211 24.74 -1.20 -40.47
CA PRO A 211 23.87 -0.52 -39.50
C PRO A 211 23.87 -1.09 -38.06
N ASN A 212 24.71 -2.07 -37.74
CA ASN A 212 24.62 -2.83 -36.48
C ASN A 212 25.56 -2.38 -35.34
N GLU A 213 26.34 -1.31 -35.51
CA GLU A 213 27.36 -0.88 -34.51
C GLU A 213 26.95 0.28 -33.59
N VAL A 214 25.67 0.67 -33.53
CA VAL A 214 25.24 1.73 -32.61
C VAL A 214 25.04 1.18 -31.19
N GLU A 215 26.15 0.93 -30.49
CA GLU A 215 26.15 0.60 -29.07
C GLU A 215 25.91 1.88 -28.25
N VAL A 216 24.80 1.91 -27.50
CA VAL A 216 24.36 3.07 -26.70
C VAL A 216 25.34 3.31 -25.56
N SER A 217 26.21 4.32 -25.71
CA SER A 217 27.11 4.77 -24.64
C SER A 217 26.30 5.38 -23.49
N LYS A 218 26.29 4.66 -22.37
CA LYS A 218 25.64 5.03 -21.10
C LYS A 218 26.44 6.16 -20.44
N GLN A 219 25.89 7.37 -20.40
CA GLN A 219 26.49 8.49 -19.68
C GLN A 219 26.52 8.21 -18.16
N GLU A 220 27.72 8.07 -17.58
CA GLU A 220 27.95 8.13 -16.14
C GLU A 220 27.89 9.59 -15.63
N PRO A 221 27.32 9.85 -14.45
CA PRO A 221 27.32 11.19 -13.86
C PRO A 221 28.70 11.50 -13.27
N VAL A 222 29.33 12.55 -13.80
CA VAL A 222 30.61 13.11 -13.35
C VAL A 222 30.52 13.54 -11.87
N ALA A 223 31.37 12.94 -11.04
CA ALA A 223 31.60 13.34 -9.66
C ALA A 223 32.21 14.76 -9.61
N ALA A 224 31.65 15.63 -8.77
CA ALA A 224 32.18 16.95 -8.51
C ALA A 224 33.49 16.86 -7.70
N GLU A 225 34.59 17.34 -8.30
CA GLU A 225 35.89 17.48 -7.66
C GLU A 225 35.94 18.76 -6.80
N PRO A 226 36.44 18.71 -5.55
CA PRO A 226 36.58 19.90 -4.71
C PRO A 226 37.88 20.65 -5.06
N ALA A 227 37.74 21.82 -5.70
CA ALA A 227 38.84 22.76 -5.88
C ALA A 227 39.17 23.46 -4.56
N ALA A 228 40.18 22.96 -3.85
CA ALA A 228 40.89 23.70 -2.81
C ALA A 228 42.30 23.97 -3.29
N LEU A 229 42.61 25.22 -3.68
CA LEU A 229 43.98 25.70 -3.82
C LEU A 229 44.09 27.20 -3.54
N ARG A 230 44.97 27.47 -2.56
CA ARG A 230 45.70 28.72 -2.22
C ARG A 230 45.05 29.71 -1.27
#